data_AF-A0A6G2VRN9-F1
#
_entry.id   AF-A0A6G2VRN9-F1
#
_cell.length_a   1.000
_cell.length_b   1.000
_cell.length_c   1.000
_cell.angle_alpha   90.00
_cell.angle_beta   90.00
_cell.angle_gamma   90.00
#
_symmetry.space_group_name_H-M   'P 1'
#
loop_
_entity.id
_entity.type
_entity.pdbx_description
1 polymer ?
#
loop_
_entity_poly.entity_id
_entity_poly.type
_entity_poly.pdbx_seq_one_letter_code
_entity_poly.pdbx_strand_id
1 'polypeptide(L)' 'MNSSVTVHTLLPDVARLRPRQQMAIDCALCARPLGTSGRVLGEVRHRGLLFRLWVCFLGCQSAAPSVTGTWAGEPAP' A
#
# COMPACT_ATOMS: atom_id res chain seq x y z
N MET A 1 -26.80 6.54 -14.29
CA MET A 1 -25.42 6.88 -14.71
C MET A 1 -24.50 6.38 -13.62
N ASN A 2 -24.03 5.13 -13.70
CA ASN A 2 -23.20 4.53 -12.65
C ASN A 2 -21.86 4.18 -13.31
N SER A 3 -20.93 5.12 -13.25
CA SER A 3 -19.58 4.97 -13.77
C SER A 3 -18.80 4.01 -12.90
N SER A 4 -18.86 2.71 -13.22
CA SER A 4 -17.87 1.74 -12.76
C SER A 4 -16.55 2.10 -13.45
N VAL A 5 -15.74 2.92 -12.79
CA VAL A 5 -14.33 3.10 -13.18
C VAL A 5 -13.65 1.78 -12.88
N THR A 6 -13.63 0.89 -13.87
CA THR A 6 -12.75 -0.27 -13.86
C THR A 6 -11.34 0.29 -13.89
N VAL A 7 -10.76 0.51 -12.71
CA VAL A 7 -9.34 0.84 -12.59
C VAL A 7 -8.61 -0.36 -13.15
N HIS A 8 -8.20 -0.29 -14.42
CA HIS A 8 -7.17 -1.15 -14.97
C HIS A 8 -5.99 -1.01 -14.02
N THR A 9 -5.85 -1.97 -13.11
CA THR A 9 -4.77 -1.93 -12.14
C THR A 9 -3.52 -2.34 -12.90
N LEU A 10 -2.96 -1.40 -13.66
CA LEU A 10 -1.63 -1.49 -14.22
C LEU A 10 -0.73 -1.86 -13.05
N LEU A 11 -0.21 -3.10 -13.07
CA LEU A 11 0.68 -3.55 -12.02
C LEU A 11 1.85 -2.56 -11.96
N PRO A 12 2.18 -2.03 -10.77
CA PRO A 12 3.24 -1.03 -10.66
C PRO A 12 4.56 -1.62 -11.15
N ASP A 13 5.31 -0.82 -11.90
CA ASP A 13 6.62 -1.21 -12.40
C ASP A 13 7.58 -1.39 -11.22
N VAL A 14 8.14 -2.59 -11.12
CA VAL A 14 9.12 -2.98 -10.09
C VAL A 14 10.32 -2.04 -10.08
N ALA A 15 10.71 -1.49 -11.24
CA ALA A 15 11.83 -0.54 -11.33
C ALA A 15 11.57 0.78 -10.59
N ARG A 16 10.30 1.14 -10.38
CA ARG A 16 9.89 2.37 -9.69
C ARG A 16 9.58 2.14 -8.21
N LEU A 17 9.54 0.89 -7.78
CA LEU A 17 9.30 0.52 -6.38
C LEU A 17 10.55 0.74 -5.53
N ARG A 18 10.33 1.14 -4.27
CA ARG A 18 11.39 1.22 -3.26
C ARG A 18 11.88 -0.20 -2.92
N PRO A 19 13.12 -0.38 -2.46
CA PRO A 19 13.65 -1.70 -2.08
C PRO A 19 12.73 -2.47 -1.11
N ARG A 20 12.15 -1.80 -0.11
CA ARG A 20 11.20 -2.41 0.83
C ARG A 20 9.90 -2.89 0.18
N GLN A 21 9.42 -2.21 -0.85
CA GLN A 21 8.23 -2.64 -1.61
C GLN A 21 8.55 -3.85 -2.49
N GLN A 22 9.75 -3.89 -3.09
CA GLN A 22 10.22 -5.06 -3.85
C GLN A 22 10.39 -6.30 -2.97
N MET A 23 10.78 -6.10 -1.71
CA MET A 23 10.93 -7.15 -0.68
C MET A 23 9.60 -7.56 -0.02
N ALA A 24 8.45 -7.06 -0.47
CA ALA A 24 7.15 -7.32 0.13
C ALA A 24 7.03 -6.94 1.63
N ILE A 25 7.85 -5.98 2.08
CA ILE A 25 7.77 -5.41 3.44
C ILE A 25 6.70 -4.31 3.46
N ASP A 26 6.73 -3.46 2.43
CA ASP A 26 5.81 -2.35 2.26
C ASP A 26 4.87 -2.60 1.07
N CYS A 27 3.68 -2.01 1.14
CA CYS A 27 2.68 -2.06 0.09
C CYS A 27 3.22 -1.45 -1.20
N ALA A 28 3.09 -2.16 -2.32
CA ALA A 28 3.51 -1.71 -3.65
C ALA A 28 2.78 -0.45 -4.15
N LEU A 29 1.64 -0.07 -3.53
CA LEU A 29 0.85 1.09 -3.92
C LEU A 29 1.04 2.29 -2.99
N CYS A 30 0.89 2.12 -1.67
CA CYS A 30 0.93 3.23 -0.70
C CYS A 30 2.22 3.33 0.11
N ALA A 31 3.17 2.42 -0.08
CA ALA A 31 4.45 2.34 0.65
C ALA A 31 4.30 2.22 2.19
N ARG A 32 3.13 1.81 2.69
CA ARG A 32 2.93 1.50 4.11
C ARG A 32 3.38 0.07 4.43
N PRO A 33 3.86 -0.20 5.66
CA PRO A 33 4.17 -1.55 6.10
C PRO A 33 2.94 -2.45 5.97
N LEU A 34 3.11 -3.61 5.34
CA LEU A 34 2.03 -4.59 5.17
C LEU A 34 1.70 -5.31 6.48
N GLY A 35 2.68 -5.41 7.38
CA GLY A 35 2.58 -6.24 8.58
C GLY A 35 2.41 -7.72 8.21
N THR A 36 1.53 -8.43 8.90
CA THR A 36 1.23 -9.85 8.67
C THR A 36 0.05 -10.09 7.73
N SER A 37 -0.61 -9.03 7.26
CA SER A 37 -1.87 -9.11 6.51
C SER A 37 -1.78 -8.40 5.16
N GLY A 38 -0.72 -8.69 4.40
CA GLY A 38 -0.63 -8.32 2.99
C GLY A 38 -1.38 -9.31 2.09
N ARG A 39 -1.88 -8.86 0.94
CA ARG A 39 -2.37 -9.75 -0.13
C ARG A 39 -1.54 -9.57 -1.40
N VAL A 40 -1.42 -10.62 -2.20
CA VAL A 40 -0.76 -10.55 -3.50
C VAL A 40 -1.67 -9.82 -4.49
N LEU A 41 -1.17 -8.74 -5.10
CA LEU A 41 -1.83 -8.03 -6.20
C LEU A 41 -1.62 -8.75 -7.52
N GLY A 42 -0.42 -9.28 -7.74
CA GLY A 42 -0.05 -10.02 -8.94
C GLY A 42 1.45 -10.25 -9.04
N GLU A 43 1.86 -10.87 -10.14
CA GLU A 43 3.25 -11.21 -10.41
C GLU A 43 3.77 -10.37 -11.60
N VAL A 44 4.97 -9.82 -11.48
CA VAL A 44 5.64 -9.05 -12.53
C VAL A 44 7.01 -9.64 -12.78
N ARG A 45 7.39 -9.76 -14.05
CA ARG A 45 8.76 -10.12 -14.42
C ARG A 45 9.59 -8.87 -14.57
N HIS A 46 10.68 -8.77 -13.81
CA HIS A 46 11.66 -7.70 -13.93
C HIS A 46 13.06 -8.28 -14.07
N ARG A 47 13.77 -7.94 -15.15
CA ARG A 47 15.10 -8.47 -15.49
C ARG A 47 15.18 -10.01 -15.48
N GLY A 48 14.11 -10.67 -15.92
CA GLY A 48 14.00 -12.13 -15.95
C GLY A 48 13.63 -12.78 -14.60
N LEU A 49 13.56 -12.02 -13.51
CA LEU A 49 13.14 -12.50 -12.20
C LEU A 49 11.65 -12.25 -11.98
N LEU A 50 10.97 -13.21 -11.37
CA LEU A 50 9.55 -13.10 -11.02
C LEU A 50 9.42 -12.42 -9.64
N PHE A 51 8.73 -11.29 -9.60
CA PHE A 51 8.43 -10.55 -8.38
C PHE A 51 6.94 -10.62 -8.08
N ARG A 52 6.60 -10.92 -6.82
CA ARG A 52 5.23 -10.84 -6.32
C ARG A 52 5.00 -9.46 -5.73
N LEU A 53 4.01 -8.75 -6.24
CA LEU A 53 3.61 -7.46 -5.71
C LEU A 53 2.59 -7.65 -4.60
N TRP A 54 2.91 -7.13 -3.42
CA TRP A 54 2.05 -7.22 -2.26
C TRP A 54 1.38 -5.88 -1.96
N VAL A 55 0.11 -5.91 -1.59
CA VAL A 55 -0.70 -4.75 -1.25
C VAL A 55 -1.46 -4.94 0.06
N CYS A 56 -1.90 -3.84 0.67
CA CYS A 56 -2.69 -3.90 1.90
C CYS A 56 -3.96 -4.74 1.69
N PHE A 57 -4.28 -5.62 2.64
CA PHE A 57 -5.47 -6.47 2.56
C PHE A 57 -6.77 -5.66 2.43
N LEU A 58 -6.95 -4.66 3.29
CA LEU A 58 -8.11 -3.75 3.31
C LEU A 58 -8.05 -2.65 2.22
N GLY A 59 -7.10 -2.72 1.29
CA GLY A 59 -6.85 -1.66 0.33
C GLY A 59 -6.02 -0.51 0.92
N CYS A 60 -5.50 0.33 0.03
CA CYS A 60 -4.74 1.50 0.42
C CYS A 60 -5.71 2.60 0.81
N GLN A 61 -5.93 2.77 2.11
CA GLN A 61 -6.55 4.01 2.59
C GLN A 61 -5.60 5.14 2.20
N SER A 62 -6.03 6.01 1.29
CA SER A 62 -5.38 7.29 1.01
C SER A 62 -5.14 7.96 2.35
N ALA A 63 -3.86 8.02 2.73
CA ALA A 63 -3.44 8.46 4.04
C ALA A 63 -3.93 9.88 4.29
N ALA A 64 -5.03 10.05 5.00
CA ALA A 64 -5.11 11.21 5.88
C ALA A 64 -3.93 11.06 6.85
N PRO A 65 -3.05 12.06 6.98
CA PRO A 65 -1.98 12.00 7.97
C PRO A 65 -2.65 11.82 9.32
N SER A 66 -2.42 10.67 9.95
CA SER A 66 -2.76 10.45 11.35
C SER A 66 -1.84 11.32 12.20
N VAL A 67 -2.15 12.61 12.29
CA VAL A 67 -1.76 13.42 13.45
C VAL A 67 -2.62 12.91 14.60
N THR A 68 -2.21 11.78 15.18
CA THR A 68 -2.64 11.39 16.51
C THR A 68 -1.46 11.66 17.42
N GLY A 69 -1.32 12.94 17.76
CA GLY A 69 -0.24 13.46 18.57
C GLY A 69 -0.56 14.88 19.00
N THR A 70 -1.55 15.05 19.88
CA THR A 70 -1.58 16.16 20.84
C THR A 70 -2.32 15.70 22.09
N TRP A 71 -1.51 15.19 23.03
CA TRP A 71 -1.54 15.27 24.49
C TRP A 71 -2.87 15.37 25.26
N ALA A 72 -2.96 14.53 26.29
CA ALA A 72 -3.92 14.55 27.37
C ALA A 72 -3.77 15.77 28.30
N GLY A 73 -4.88 16.12 28.98
CA GLY A 73 -5.04 17.17 30.00
C GLY A 73 -6.15 18.12 29.54
N GLU A 74 -7.30 18.28 30.19
CA GLU A 74 -7.63 18.32 31.62
C GLU A 74 -9.18 18.40 31.75
N PRO A 75 -9.84 18.02 32.87
CA PRO A 75 -11.30 18.09 33.01
C PRO A 75 -11.83 19.39 33.67
N ALA A 76 -13.07 19.73 33.31
CA ALA A 76 -14.05 20.62 33.98
C ALA A 76 -13.81 22.16 33.83
N PRO A 77 -14.87 22.99 33.91
CA PRO A 77 -15.75 23.13 35.09
C PRO A 77 -17.12 22.44 35.01
#